data_AF-A0A2S4KT07-F1
#
_entry.id   AF-A0A2S4KT07-F1
#
_cell.length_a   1.000
_cell.length_b   1.000
_cell.length_c   1.000
_cell.angle_alpha   90.00
_cell.angle_beta   90.00
_cell.angle_gamma   90.00
#
_symmetry.space_group_name_H-M   'P 1'
#
loop_
_entity.id
_entity.type
_entity.pdbx_description
1 polymer ?
#
loop_
_entity_poly.entity_id
_entity_poly.type
_entity_poly.pdbx_seq_one_letter_code
_entity_poly.pdbx_strand_id
1 'polypeptide(L)'
;MCSQKTRDARCGQSAPLLRKELERHLRPLGLYRDLHDERPGGVAIYFVSHVGGHKYSANVMVYRRPNAFGQDDAAADGASNGDAEHGEGAGDVGAAQCIWLARVKPEDCENLVRYTVLRGKVVKPESQLRGGFDRARGLTSW
;
A
#
# COMPACT_ATOMS: atom_id res chain seq x y z
N MET A 1 3.07 1.43 8.66
CA MET A 1 2.05 0.82 9.54
C MET A 1 2.23 1.33 10.96
N CYS A 2 1.15 1.67 11.66
CA CYS A 2 1.23 2.18 13.05
C CYS A 2 1.64 1.06 14.02
N SER A 3 2.68 1.27 14.83
CA SER A 3 3.19 0.30 15.80
C SER A 3 3.19 0.80 17.26
N GLN A 4 2.49 1.90 17.55
CA GLN A 4 2.40 2.49 18.89
C GLN A 4 1.86 1.48 19.91
N LYS A 5 2.41 1.52 21.13
CA LYS A 5 1.96 0.68 22.25
C LYS A 5 1.39 1.46 23.45
N THR A 6 1.68 2.75 23.59
CA THR A 6 1.42 3.50 24.84
C THR A 6 -0.06 3.84 25.07
N ARG A 7 -0.74 4.45 24.09
CA ARG A 7 -2.16 4.85 24.23
C ARG A 7 -3.12 3.69 23.96
N ASP A 8 -2.78 2.86 22.97
CA ASP A 8 -3.54 1.66 22.59
C ASP A 8 -2.55 0.65 22.02
N ALA A 9 -2.45 -0.51 22.66
CA ALA A 9 -1.49 -1.55 22.30
C ALA A 9 -1.90 -2.36 21.06
N ARG A 10 -3.17 -2.28 20.62
CA ARG A 10 -3.67 -3.11 19.50
C ARG A 10 -2.90 -2.86 18.21
N CYS A 11 -2.49 -1.63 17.92
CA CYS A 11 -1.60 -1.32 16.78
C CYS A 11 -0.23 -1.98 16.94
N GLY A 12 0.42 -1.81 18.09
CA GLY A 12 1.72 -2.42 18.36
C GLY A 12 1.72 -3.95 18.43
N GLN A 13 0.57 -4.58 18.74
CA GLN A 13 0.39 -6.03 18.71
C GLN A 13 0.15 -6.55 17.28
N SER A 14 -0.72 -5.89 16.52
CA SER A 14 -1.09 -6.31 15.15
C SER A 14 0.00 -6.02 14.12
N ALA A 15 0.75 -4.92 14.26
CA ALA A 15 1.76 -4.50 13.27
C ALA A 15 2.78 -5.58 12.88
N PRO A 16 3.46 -6.30 13.80
CA PRO A 16 4.40 -7.34 13.43
C PRO A 16 3.74 -8.54 12.74
N LEU A 17 2.51 -8.91 13.13
CA LEU A 17 1.76 -10.00 12.51
C LEU A 17 1.38 -9.66 11.07
N LEU A 18 0.81 -8.48 10.86
CA LEU A 18 0.44 -7.98 9.54
C LEU A 18 1.68 -7.82 8.64
N ARG A 19 2.81 -7.35 9.19
CA ARG A 19 4.06 -7.29 8.43
C ARG A 19 4.47 -8.68 7.96
N LYS A 20 4.48 -9.68 8.84
CA LYS A 20 4.87 -11.06 8.48
C LYS A 20 4.00 -11.64 7.37
N GLU A 21 2.69 -11.44 7.41
CA GLU A 21 1.79 -11.92 6.35
C GLU A 21 1.96 -11.13 5.03
N LEU A 22 2.14 -9.81 5.08
CA LEU A 22 2.45 -9.04 3.86
C LEU A 22 3.77 -9.50 3.24
N GLU A 23 4.80 -9.76 4.04
CA GLU A 23 6.07 -10.32 3.57
C GLU A 23 5.87 -11.69 2.90
N ARG A 24 5.05 -12.56 3.49
CA ARG A 24 4.71 -13.88 2.93
C ARG A 24 4.11 -13.77 1.53
N HIS A 25 3.29 -12.77 1.26
CA HIS A 25 2.69 -12.56 -0.07
C HIS A 25 3.60 -11.81 -1.05
N LEU A 26 4.47 -10.91 -0.57
CA LEU A 26 5.38 -10.14 -1.42
C LEU A 26 6.62 -10.91 -1.87
N ARG A 27 7.14 -11.82 -1.03
CA ARG A 27 8.35 -12.60 -1.32
C ARG A 27 8.22 -13.49 -2.56
N PRO A 28 7.13 -14.28 -2.75
CA PRO A 28 6.95 -15.09 -3.97
C PRO A 28 6.88 -14.27 -5.26
N LEU A 29 6.49 -12.99 -5.16
CA LEU A 29 6.43 -12.07 -6.29
C LEU A 29 7.78 -11.39 -6.56
N GLY A 30 8.80 -11.61 -5.74
CA GLY A 30 10.09 -10.90 -5.83
C GLY A 30 10.00 -9.41 -5.51
N LEU A 31 8.88 -8.95 -4.94
CA LEU A 31 8.58 -7.53 -4.71
C LEU A 31 8.96 -7.05 -3.32
N TYR A 32 9.23 -7.93 -2.37
CA TYR A 32 9.64 -7.50 -1.04
C TYR A 32 11.00 -6.76 -1.08
N ARG A 33 11.07 -5.63 -0.38
CA ARG A 33 12.31 -4.87 -0.12
C ARG A 33 12.48 -4.69 1.38
N ASP A 34 13.65 -5.03 1.89
CA ASP A 34 14.04 -4.75 3.28
C ASP A 34 14.77 -3.40 3.38
N LEU A 35 15.26 -3.06 4.58
CA LEU A 35 15.93 -1.78 4.85
C LEU A 35 17.28 -1.60 4.14
N HIS A 36 17.91 -2.69 3.69
CA HIS A 36 19.22 -2.69 3.04
C HIS A 36 19.12 -3.08 1.56
N ASP A 37 17.90 -3.29 1.05
CA ASP A 37 17.64 -3.64 -0.32
C ASP A 37 17.45 -2.37 -1.17
N GLU A 38 18.52 -1.96 -1.84
CA GLU A 38 18.54 -0.77 -2.70
C GLU A 38 18.08 -1.05 -4.14
N ARG A 39 17.63 -2.27 -4.45
CA ARG A 39 17.18 -2.59 -5.81
C ARG A 39 15.97 -1.73 -6.19
N PRO A 40 15.92 -1.23 -7.44
CA PRO A 40 14.79 -0.42 -7.89
C PRO A 40 13.48 -1.21 -7.83
N GLY A 41 12.40 -0.46 -7.63
CA GLY A 41 11.04 -0.99 -7.51
C GLY A 41 10.82 -1.82 -6.25
N GLY A 42 9.75 -2.61 -6.27
CA GLY A 42 9.32 -3.41 -5.12
C GLY A 42 8.56 -2.60 -4.06
N VAL A 43 8.40 -3.20 -2.90
CA VAL A 43 7.53 -2.77 -1.81
C VAL A 43 8.29 -2.90 -0.50
N ALA A 44 8.55 -1.76 0.12
CA ALA A 44 9.13 -1.69 1.45
C ALA A 44 8.04 -1.48 2.50
N ILE A 45 8.14 -2.19 3.63
CA ILE A 45 7.18 -2.11 4.74
C ILE A 45 7.85 -1.44 5.93
N TYR A 46 7.38 -0.25 6.27
CA TYR A 46 7.88 0.52 7.40
C TYR A 46 6.89 0.58 8.55
N PHE A 47 7.43 0.61 9.77
CA PHE A 47 6.66 0.99 10.95
C PHE A 47 6.78 2.50 11.18
N VAL A 48 5.69 3.08 11.65
CA VAL A 48 5.65 4.46 12.13
C VAL A 48 5.19 4.44 13.57
N SER A 49 5.71 5.36 14.39
CA SER A 49 5.44 5.42 15.82
C SER A 49 3.94 5.44 16.08
N HIS A 50 3.25 6.49 15.64
CA HIS A 50 1.81 6.62 15.78
C HIS A 50 1.19 7.25 14.54
N VAL A 51 0.07 6.71 14.10
CA VAL A 51 -0.87 7.36 13.20
C VAL A 51 -2.16 7.57 14.00
N GLY A 52 -2.81 8.72 13.84
CA GLY A 52 -4.10 9.01 14.45
C GLY A 52 -5.15 7.91 14.18
N GLY A 53 -6.30 7.96 14.85
CA GLY A 53 -7.34 6.95 14.66
C GLY A 53 -7.05 5.62 15.38
N HIS A 54 -6.47 5.65 16.59
CA HIS A 54 -6.28 4.46 17.44
C HIS A 54 -7.59 3.70 17.70
N LYS A 55 -8.75 4.40 17.68
CA LYS A 55 -10.10 3.79 17.72
C LYS A 55 -10.24 2.62 16.73
N TYR A 56 -9.66 2.74 15.54
CA TYR A 56 -9.76 1.75 14.47
C TYR A 56 -8.69 0.67 14.53
N SER A 57 -7.49 1.01 15.02
CA SER A 57 -6.32 0.12 15.11
C SER A 57 -5.89 -0.51 13.76
N ALA A 58 -4.75 -1.20 13.75
CA ALA A 58 -4.21 -1.87 12.55
C ALA A 58 -4.16 -0.94 11.32
N ASN A 59 -3.61 0.27 11.52
CA ASN A 59 -3.52 1.29 10.48
C ASN A 59 -2.40 0.96 9.47
N VAL A 60 -2.76 0.92 8.20
CA VAL A 60 -1.87 0.68 7.05
C VAL A 60 -2.05 1.83 6.07
N MET A 61 -0.94 2.49 5.70
CA MET A 61 -0.93 3.52 4.67
C MET A 61 -0.11 2.99 3.51
N VAL A 62 -0.69 3.00 2.31
CA VAL A 62 -0.05 2.52 1.08
C VAL A 62 0.23 3.74 0.21
N TYR A 63 1.50 4.04 0.00
CA TYR A 63 1.94 5.08 -0.93
C TYR A 63 2.42 4.42 -2.22
N ARG A 64 1.87 4.83 -3.35
CA ARG A 64 2.21 4.28 -4.67
C ARG A 64 2.78 5.38 -5.56
N ARG A 65 3.86 5.06 -6.27
CA ARG A 65 4.33 5.86 -7.41
C ARG A 65 3.33 5.74 -8.57
N PRO A 66 3.28 6.72 -9.48
CA PRO A 66 2.46 6.59 -10.68
C PRO A 66 2.85 5.33 -11.46
N ASN A 67 1.86 4.52 -11.84
CA ASN A 67 2.05 3.27 -12.61
C ASN A 67 3.14 2.34 -12.06
N ALA A 68 3.26 2.23 -10.72
CA ALA A 68 4.36 1.56 -10.04
C ALA A 68 4.66 0.11 -10.49
N PHE A 69 3.67 -0.58 -11.05
CA PHE A 69 3.78 -1.97 -11.51
C PHE A 69 3.19 -2.21 -12.89
N GLY A 70 2.90 -1.16 -13.68
CA GLY A 70 2.30 -1.32 -15.02
C GLY A 70 0.86 -1.85 -15.03
N GLN A 71 0.16 -1.83 -13.89
CA GLN A 71 -1.18 -2.42 -13.74
C GLN A 71 -2.27 -1.38 -13.44
N ASP A 72 -1.97 -0.09 -13.59
CA ASP A 72 -2.94 0.97 -13.31
C ASP A 72 -3.95 1.14 -14.45
N ASP A 73 -3.53 0.87 -15.70
CA ASP A 73 -4.32 1.07 -16.92
C ASP A 73 -5.24 -0.12 -17.27
N ALA A 74 -4.93 -1.33 -16.82
CA ALA A 74 -5.71 -2.55 -17.10
C ALA A 74 -7.11 -2.59 -16.45
N ALA A 75 -7.54 -1.50 -15.82
CA ALA A 75 -8.89 -1.32 -15.29
C ALA A 75 -9.74 -0.33 -16.11
N ALA A 76 -9.18 0.27 -17.18
CA ALA A 76 -9.92 0.98 -18.21
C ALA A 76 -10.10 0.02 -19.39
N ASP A 77 -11.34 -0.33 -19.71
CA ASP A 77 -11.65 -1.33 -20.74
C ASP A 77 -11.03 -0.99 -22.10
N GLY A 78 -10.20 -1.91 -22.59
CA GLY A 78 -9.85 -2.12 -24.00
C GLY A 78 -9.29 -0.94 -24.80
N ALA A 79 -7.98 -0.66 -24.69
CA ALA A 79 -7.19 -0.14 -25.81
C ALA A 79 -5.67 -0.27 -25.59
N SER A 80 -5.00 -0.76 -26.64
CA SER A 80 -3.57 -0.72 -26.97
C SER A 80 -2.56 -1.47 -26.09
N ASN A 81 -1.92 -2.46 -26.74
CA ASN A 81 -0.54 -2.85 -26.48
C ASN A 81 0.36 -1.63 -26.63
N GLY A 82 1.05 -1.27 -25.56
CA GLY A 82 2.23 -0.41 -25.60
C GLY A 82 3.24 -1.00 -24.63
N ASP A 83 4.41 -1.35 -25.14
CA ASP A 83 5.55 -1.77 -24.33
C ASP A 83 5.87 -0.66 -23.32
N ALA A 84 5.40 -0.83 -22.09
CA ALA A 84 5.68 0.08 -21.01
C ALA A 84 7.11 -0.18 -20.53
N GLU A 85 8.05 0.55 -21.13
CA GLU A 85 9.40 0.72 -20.58
C GLU A 85 9.30 0.98 -19.07
N HIS A 86 10.05 0.21 -18.29
CA HIS A 86 10.28 0.51 -16.88
C HIS A 86 10.77 1.96 -16.80
N GLY A 87 9.89 2.85 -16.34
CA GLY A 87 10.14 4.30 -16.25
C GLY A 87 11.20 4.63 -15.21
N GLU A 88 12.46 4.34 -15.52
CA GLU A 88 13.64 4.95 -14.93
C GLU A 88 13.92 6.22 -15.72
N GLY A 89 13.28 7.34 -15.38
CA GLY A 89 13.54 8.59 -16.13
C GLY A 89 12.70 9.82 -15.82
N ALA A 90 11.61 9.73 -15.05
CA ALA A 90 10.95 10.93 -14.52
C ALA A 90 11.53 11.19 -13.12
N GLY A 91 11.98 12.42 -12.84
CA GLY A 91 12.43 12.83 -11.50
C GLY A 91 11.43 12.48 -10.39
N ASP A 92 11.82 12.60 -9.13
CA ASP A 92 10.97 12.22 -7.99
C ASP A 92 9.64 13.01 -7.96
N VAL A 93 8.63 12.47 -8.64
CA VAL A 93 7.25 12.98 -8.70
C VAL A 93 6.49 12.67 -7.40
N GLY A 94 7.13 11.99 -6.44
CA GLY A 94 6.56 11.55 -5.18
C GLY A 94 5.45 10.51 -5.37
N ALA A 95 4.57 10.40 -4.37
CA ALA A 95 3.44 9.50 -4.42
C ALA A 95 2.31 10.05 -5.31
N ALA A 96 1.87 9.25 -6.29
CA ALA A 96 0.66 9.51 -7.06
C ALA A 96 -0.61 9.19 -6.27
N GLN A 97 -0.53 8.19 -5.38
CA GLN A 97 -1.68 7.70 -4.64
C GLN A 97 -1.28 7.39 -3.20
N CYS A 98 -2.14 7.77 -2.26
CA CYS A 98 -2.08 7.34 -0.87
C CYS A 98 -3.41 6.71 -0.48
N ILE A 99 -3.37 5.49 0.03
CA ILE A 99 -4.56 4.78 0.53
C ILE A 99 -4.34 4.49 2.01
N TRP A 100 -5.14 5.12 2.88
CA TRP A 100 -5.10 4.88 4.31
C TRP A 100 -6.23 3.93 4.71
N LEU A 101 -5.84 2.74 5.19
CA LEU A 101 -6.71 1.69 5.68
C LEU A 101 -6.54 1.51 7.20
N ALA A 102 -7.59 1.03 7.85
CA ALA A 102 -7.56 0.57 9.24
C ALA A 102 -8.36 -0.72 9.40
N ARG A 103 -8.27 -1.34 10.58
CA ARG A 103 -8.88 -2.66 10.88
C ARG A 103 -8.42 -3.76 9.92
N VAL A 104 -7.19 -3.65 9.41
CA VAL A 104 -6.60 -4.66 8.54
C VAL A 104 -6.34 -5.93 9.35
N LYS A 105 -6.76 -7.08 8.83
CA LYS A 105 -6.53 -8.40 9.42
C LYS A 105 -5.52 -9.20 8.58
N PRO A 106 -4.90 -10.24 9.16
CA PRO A 106 -4.03 -11.17 8.42
C PRO A 106 -4.68 -11.70 7.13
N GLU A 107 -5.96 -12.06 7.18
CA GLU A 107 -6.71 -12.56 6.02
C GLU A 107 -6.87 -11.54 4.88
N ASP A 108 -6.69 -10.24 5.17
CA ASP A 108 -6.79 -9.19 4.15
C ASP A 108 -5.47 -9.00 3.37
N CYS A 109 -4.34 -9.47 3.90
CA CYS A 109 -3.00 -9.14 3.38
C CYS A 109 -2.81 -9.57 1.93
N GLU A 110 -3.33 -10.73 1.54
CA GLU A 110 -3.24 -11.24 0.16
C GLU A 110 -3.92 -10.28 -0.83
N ASN A 111 -5.14 -9.85 -0.51
CA ASN A 111 -5.91 -8.91 -1.33
C ASN A 111 -5.33 -7.50 -1.28
N LEU A 112 -4.76 -7.10 -0.15
CA LEU A 112 -4.07 -5.82 0.00
C LEU A 112 -2.85 -5.76 -0.94
N VAL A 113 -2.09 -6.84 -1.07
CA VAL A 113 -1.01 -6.91 -2.08
C VAL A 113 -1.60 -6.88 -3.50
N ARG A 114 -2.49 -7.82 -3.83
CA ARG A 114 -2.99 -8.00 -5.20
C ARG A 114 -3.74 -6.81 -5.77
N TYR A 115 -4.57 -6.16 -4.97
CA TYR A 115 -5.46 -5.11 -5.45
C TYR A 115 -5.02 -3.73 -5.01
N THR A 116 -4.61 -3.55 -3.75
CA THR A 116 -4.27 -2.23 -3.23
C THR A 116 -2.86 -1.83 -3.62
N VAL A 117 -1.85 -2.66 -3.36
CA VAL A 117 -0.45 -2.34 -3.66
C VAL A 117 -0.18 -2.39 -5.15
N LEU A 118 -0.60 -3.45 -5.85
CA LEU A 118 -0.29 -3.62 -7.27
C LEU A 118 -1.14 -2.72 -8.18
N ARG A 119 -2.44 -2.57 -7.88
CA ARG A 119 -3.43 -1.95 -8.79
C ARG A 119 -4.08 -0.67 -8.26
N GLY A 120 -3.72 -0.22 -7.06
CA GLY A 120 -4.28 0.99 -6.46
C GLY A 120 -5.78 0.91 -6.13
N LYS A 121 -6.35 -0.28 -6.00
CA LYS A 121 -7.78 -0.49 -5.71
C LYS A 121 -8.05 -0.65 -4.22
N VAL A 122 -9.14 -0.06 -3.75
CA VAL A 122 -9.63 -0.23 -2.37
C VAL A 122 -10.63 -1.38 -2.34
N VAL A 123 -10.36 -2.42 -1.55
CA VAL A 123 -11.17 -3.66 -1.55
C VAL A 123 -12.40 -3.57 -0.65
N LYS A 124 -12.27 -2.94 0.52
CA LYS A 124 -13.35 -2.83 1.53
C LYS A 124 -13.54 -1.38 2.00
N PRO A 125 -13.96 -0.46 1.11
CA PRO A 125 -13.94 0.97 1.40
C PRO A 125 -14.81 1.34 2.62
N GLU A 126 -15.98 0.74 2.78
CA GLU A 126 -16.96 1.06 3.84
C GLU A 126 -16.41 0.75 5.24
N SER A 127 -15.61 -0.32 5.36
CA SER A 127 -15.13 -0.82 6.66
C SER A 127 -13.69 -0.44 6.96
N GLN A 128 -12.83 -0.32 5.94
CA GLN A 128 -11.39 -0.16 6.11
C GLN A 128 -10.88 1.23 5.69
N LEU A 129 -11.43 1.87 4.67
CA LEU A 129 -10.91 3.18 4.18
C LEU A 129 -11.06 4.26 5.24
N ARG A 130 -9.96 4.96 5.54
CA ARG A 130 -9.89 6.07 6.49
C ARG A 130 -9.59 7.41 5.83
N GLY A 131 -9.18 7.38 4.57
CA GLY A 131 -8.83 8.58 3.80
C GLY A 131 -7.76 8.26 2.77
N GLY A 132 -7.34 9.27 2.03
CA GLY A 132 -6.33 9.14 1.00
C GLY A 132 -6.53 10.08 -0.18
N PHE A 133 -5.71 9.91 -1.20
CA PHE A 133 -5.83 10.65 -2.44
C PHE A 133 -5.37 9.80 -3.63
N ASP A 134 -5.87 10.16 -4.80
CA ASP A 134 -5.46 9.63 -6.10
C ASP A 134 -5.30 10.81 -7.06
N ARG A 135 -4.05 11.16 -7.36
CA ARG A 135 -3.73 12.32 -8.21
C ARG A 135 -4.09 12.07 -9.67
N ALA A 136 -3.98 10.83 -10.15
CA ALA A 136 -4.31 10.49 -11.54
C ALA A 136 -5.81 10.63 -11.80
N ARG A 137 -6.64 10.31 -10.79
CA ARG A 137 -8.10 10.42 -10.88
C ARG A 137 -8.66 11.73 -10.30
N GLY A 138 -7.83 12.58 -9.72
CA GLY A 138 -8.27 13.80 -9.03
C GLY A 138 -9.16 13.55 -7.80
N LEU A 139 -9.03 12.39 -7.15
CA LEU A 139 -9.87 12.00 -6.01
C LEU A 139 -9.16 12.29 -4.68
N THR A 140 -9.92 12.76 -3.70
CA THR A 140 -9.46 12.94 -2.32
C THR A 140 -10.52 12.46 -1.34
N SER A 141 -10.10 11.84 -0.24
CA SER A 141 -10.94 11.37 0.85
C SER A 141 -10.31 11.78 2.18
N TRP A 142 -11.11 12.43 3.02
CA TRP A 142 -10.69 13.01 4.30
C TRP A 142 -11.51 12.42 5.45
#